data_AF-A0A7Y2HD46-F1
#
_entry.id   AF-A0A7Y2HD46-F1
#
_cell.length_a   1.000
_cell.length_b   1.000
_cell.length_c   1.000
_cell.angle_alpha   90.00
_cell.angle_beta   90.00
_cell.angle_gamma   90.00
#
_symmetry.space_group_name_H-M   'P 1'
#
loop_
_entity.id
_entity.type
_entity.pdbx_description
1 polymer ?
#
loop_
_entity_poly.entity_id
_entity_poly.type
_entity_poly.pdbx_seq_one_letter_code
_entity_poly.pdbx_strand_id
1 'polypeptide(L)' 'GKARTFEDLTVATFNAMDREIMINYIDTPEDIRDTYQYFTEADLRKLRNAGYDSDFTELEDGVARYVRNFLLHNKVYQ' A
#
# COMPACT_ATOMS: atom_id res chain seq x y z
N GLY A 1 7.86 11.52 2.95
CA GLY A 1 7.61 10.07 2.90
C GLY A 1 7.69 9.71 1.45
N LYS A 2 6.86 8.78 0.96
CA LYS A 2 6.55 8.69 -0.47
C LYS A 2 5.09 8.27 -0.60
N ALA A 3 4.24 9.21 -1.00
CA ALA A 3 2.84 8.91 -1.30
C ALA A 3 2.77 8.04 -2.56
N ARG A 4 1.80 7.13 -2.60
CA ARG A 4 1.50 6.25 -3.73
C ARG A 4 -0.01 6.24 -3.94
N THR A 5 -0.45 5.98 -5.16
CA THR A 5 -1.88 5.92 -5.48
C THR A 5 -2.47 4.57 -5.05
N PHE A 6 -3.80 4.50 -4.93
CA PHE A 6 -4.48 3.20 -4.78
C PHE A 6 -4.34 2.32 -6.03
N GLU A 7 -4.17 2.93 -7.19
CA GLU A 7 -3.87 2.21 -8.43
C GLU A 7 -2.51 1.51 -8.35
N ASP A 8 -1.46 2.19 -7.87
CA ASP A 8 -0.13 1.59 -7.65
C ASP A 8 -0.21 0.34 -6.76
N LEU A 9 -0.94 0.43 -5.65
CA LEU A 9 -1.17 -0.69 -4.73
C LEU A 9 -1.92 -1.84 -5.41
N THR A 10 -2.94 -1.51 -6.21
CA THR A 10 -3.74 -2.50 -6.93
C THR A 10 -2.88 -3.24 -7.95
N VAL A 11 -2.12 -2.52 -8.77
CA VAL A 11 -1.19 -3.08 -9.77
C VAL A 11 -0.14 -3.97 -9.08
N ALA A 12 0.47 -3.50 -7.99
CA ALA A 12 1.43 -4.29 -7.22
C ALA A 12 0.82 -5.60 -6.70
N THR A 13 -0.44 -5.58 -6.31
CA THR A 13 -1.17 -6.77 -5.82
C THR A 13 -1.43 -7.78 -6.94
N PHE A 14 -1.89 -7.33 -8.11
CA PHE A 14 -2.07 -8.21 -9.29
C PHE A 14 -0.75 -8.85 -9.72
N ASN A 15 0.32 -8.06 -9.78
CA ASN A 15 1.66 -8.54 -10.10
C ASN A 15 2.16 -9.56 -9.07
N ALA A 16 1.92 -9.34 -7.77
CA ALA A 16 2.31 -10.28 -6.73
C ALA A 16 1.59 -11.63 -6.82
N MET A 17 0.39 -11.64 -7.40
CA MET A 17 -0.42 -12.85 -7.65
C MET A 17 -0.16 -13.50 -9.02
N ASP A 18 0.73 -12.94 -9.84
CA ASP A 18 0.99 -13.35 -11.22
C ASP A 18 -0.31 -13.41 -12.07
N ARG A 19 -1.14 -12.38 -11.94
CA ARG A 19 -2.42 -12.23 -12.65
C ARG A 19 -2.41 -11.03 -13.59
N GLU A 20 -3.20 -11.13 -14.66
CA GLU A 20 -3.47 -10.00 -15.54
C GLU A 20 -4.19 -8.88 -14.78
N ILE A 21 -3.74 -7.65 -15.00
CA ILE A 21 -4.27 -6.47 -14.31
C ILE A 21 -5.67 -6.16 -14.84
N MET A 22 -6.66 -6.19 -13.96
CA MET A 22 -8.05 -5.85 -14.28
C MET A 22 -8.63 -4.96 -13.19
N ILE A 23 -8.75 -3.66 -13.47
CA ILE A 23 -9.18 -2.65 -12.51
C ILE A 23 -10.52 -2.08 -12.95
N ASN A 24 -11.54 -2.17 -12.08
CA ASN A 24 -12.83 -1.51 -12.25
C ASN A 24 -12.94 -0.40 -11.22
N TYR A 25 -13.20 0.81 -11.68
CA TYR A 25 -13.43 1.97 -10.81
C TYR A 25 -14.90 2.05 -10.42
N ILE A 26 -15.14 2.34 -9.14
CA ILE A 26 -16.47 2.63 -8.60
C ILE A 26 -16.46 4.02 -7.99
N ASP A 27 -17.62 4.69 -7.99
CA ASP A 27 -17.74 6.00 -7.37
C ASP A 27 -17.56 5.89 -5.85
N THR A 28 -16.84 6.85 -5.28
CA THR A 28 -16.72 6.97 -3.83
C THR A 28 -18.11 7.14 -3.20
N PRO A 29 -18.50 6.26 -2.26
CA PRO A 29 -19.76 6.37 -1.52
C PRO A 29 -19.93 7.75 -0.89
N GLU A 30 -21.14 8.32 -0.98
CA GLU A 30 -21.41 9.71 -0.58
C GLU A 30 -21.19 9.97 0.91
N ASP A 31 -21.49 8.96 1.74
CA ASP A 31 -21.40 8.98 3.20
C ASP A 31 -19.96 9.15 3.73
N ILE A 32 -18.95 8.73 2.97
CA ILE A 32 -17.54 8.85 3.39
C ILE A 32 -16.81 10.04 2.75
N ARG A 33 -17.40 10.73 1.76
CA ARG A 33 -16.67 11.73 0.95
C ARG A 33 -16.03 12.85 1.78
N ASP A 34 -16.76 13.35 2.78
CA ASP A 34 -16.31 14.46 3.63
C ASP A 34 -15.22 14.05 4.63
N THR A 35 -15.10 12.77 4.92
CA THR A 35 -14.12 12.22 5.86
C THR A 35 -13.00 11.43 5.18
N TYR A 36 -13.07 11.29 3.86
CA TYR A 36 -12.11 10.53 3.09
C TYR A 36 -10.82 11.33 2.86
N GLN A 37 -9.69 10.73 3.24
CA GLN A 37 -8.39 11.34 3.01
C GLN A 37 -7.84 10.95 1.64
N TYR A 38 -7.97 11.86 0.67
CA TYR A 38 -7.50 11.64 -0.71
C TYR A 38 -5.96 11.64 -0.84
N PHE A 39 -5.24 12.24 0.11
CA PHE A 39 -3.79 12.31 0.08
C PHE A 39 -3.20 12.20 1.49
N THR A 40 -2.24 11.28 1.64
CA THR A 40 -1.43 11.14 2.84
C THR A 40 0.04 11.06 2.44
N GLU A 41 0.90 11.81 3.12
CA GLU A 41 2.33 11.60 3.03
C GLU A 41 2.98 11.89 4.38
N ALA A 42 3.70 10.91 4.91
CA ALA A 42 4.39 11.08 6.18
C ALA A 42 5.59 12.03 6.05
N ASP A 43 5.63 13.08 6.86
CA ASP A 43 6.83 13.90 7.05
C ASP A 43 7.86 13.15 7.90
N LEU A 44 8.96 12.73 7.27
CA LEU A 44 9.99 11.91 7.91
C LEU A 44 11.02 12.73 8.69
N ARG A 45 10.99 14.07 8.63
CA ARG A 45 12.04 14.92 9.22
C ARG A 45 12.25 14.63 10.70
N LYS A 46 11.16 14.53 11.48
CA LYS A 46 11.25 14.22 12.93
C LYS A 46 11.84 12.84 13.19
N LEU A 47 11.48 11.86 12.38
CA LEU A 47 11.96 10.48 12.54
C LEU A 47 13.45 10.37 12.17
N ARG A 48 13.88 11.00 11.08
CA ARG A 48 15.29 11.09 10.69
C ARG A 48 16.11 11.83 11.75
N ASN A 49 15.62 12.97 12.24
CA ASN A 49 16.28 13.72 13.31
C ASN A 49 16.38 12.96 14.64
N ALA A 50 15.50 11.99 14.88
CA ALA A 50 15.56 11.11 16.05
C ALA A 50 16.59 9.98 15.91
N GLY A 51 17.28 9.86 14.76
CA GLY A 51 18.36 8.91 14.52
C GLY A 51 17.95 7.63 13.78
N TYR A 52 16.75 7.58 13.19
CA TYR A 52 16.36 6.46 12.33
C TYR A 52 16.80 6.73 10.89
N ASP A 53 17.83 6.04 10.42
CA ASP A 53 18.45 6.26 9.11
C ASP A 53 18.18 5.15 8.09
N SER A 54 17.53 4.06 8.48
CA SER A 54 17.24 2.95 7.56
C SER A 54 16.21 3.33 6.49
N ASP A 55 16.32 2.70 5.33
CA ASP A 55 15.33 2.86 4.27
C ASP A 55 14.01 2.16 4.62
N PHE A 56 12.92 2.70 4.08
CA PHE A 56 11.62 2.06 4.14
C PHE A 56 11.52 1.04 3.02
N THR A 57 10.82 -0.07 3.29
CA THR A 57 10.48 -1.02 2.23
C THR A 57 9.61 -0.34 1.17
N GLU A 58 9.97 -0.47 -0.10
CA GLU A 58 9.14 0.04 -1.19
C GLU A 58 7.80 -0.71 -1.25
N LEU A 59 6.79 -0.07 -1.85
CA LEU A 59 5.43 -0.58 -1.88
C LEU A 59 5.37 -1.97 -2.53
N GLU A 60 6.02 -2.12 -3.68
CA GLU A 60 6.04 -3.32 -4.51
C GLU A 60 6.61 -4.52 -3.74
N ASP A 61 7.74 -4.30 -3.06
CA ASP A 61 8.41 -5.33 -2.26
C ASP A 61 7.56 -5.71 -1.05
N GLY A 62 6.95 -4.73 -0.39
CA GLY A 62 6.06 -4.95 0.74
C GLY A 62 4.83 -5.77 0.36
N VAL A 63 4.16 -5.39 -0.74
CA VAL A 63 2.98 -6.09 -1.28
C VAL A 63 3.36 -7.50 -1.72
N ALA A 64 4.45 -7.66 -2.49
CA ALA A 64 4.90 -8.97 -2.94
C ALA A 64 5.16 -9.91 -1.77
N ARG A 65 5.87 -9.44 -0.73
CA ARG A 65 6.14 -10.23 0.47
C ARG A 65 4.85 -10.59 1.20
N TYR A 66 3.93 -9.63 1.38
CA TYR A 66 2.68 -9.85 2.11
C TYR A 66 1.76 -10.85 1.39
N VAL A 67 1.51 -10.61 0.10
CA VAL A 67 0.63 -11.46 -0.72
C VAL A 67 1.21 -12.86 -0.85
N ARG A 68 2.48 -12.96 -1.29
CA ARG A 68 3.08 -14.26 -1.58
C ARG A 68 3.32 -15.05 -0.31
N ASN A 69 3.89 -14.46 0.75
CA ASN A 69 4.29 -15.26 1.91
C ASN A 69 3.17 -15.47 2.94
N PHE A 70 2.15 -14.62 2.97
CA PHE A 70 1.08 -14.69 3.99
C PHE A 70 -0.28 -15.01 3.38
N LEU A 71 -0.79 -14.17 2.46
CA LEU A 71 -2.16 -14.30 1.96
C LEU A 71 -2.36 -15.58 1.14
N LEU A 72 -1.45 -15.90 0.21
CA LEU A 72 -1.55 -17.11 -0.60
C LEU A 72 -1.34 -18.41 0.19
N HIS A 73 -0.67 -18.33 1.35
CA HIS A 73 -0.38 -19.48 2.19
C HIS A 73 -1.42 -19.69 3.31
N ASN A 74 -2.53 -18.93 3.33
CA ASN A 74 -3.55 -18.95 4.40
C ASN A 74 -2.95 -18.81 5.82
N LYS A 75 -1.79 -18.16 5.95
CA LYS A 75 -1.19 -17.88 7.25
C LYS A 75 -1.78 -16.57 7.76
N VAL A 76 -2.83 -16.69 8.57
CA VAL A 76 -3.30 -15.58 9.39
C VAL A 76 -2.23 -15.28 10.43
N TYR A 77 -1.80 -14.01 10.54
CA TYR A 77 -0.92 -13.58 11.62
C TYR A 77 -1.61 -13.92 12.96
N GLN A 78 -1.02 -14.87 13.72
CA GLN A 78 -1.34 -15.12 15.12
C GLN A 78 -0.29 -14.45 16.00
#